data_AF-A0A9W7DST3-F1
#
_entry.id   AF-A0A9W7DST3-F1
#
_cell.length_a   1.000
_cell.length_b   1.000
_cell.length_c   1.000
_cell.angle_alpha   90.00
_cell.angle_beta   90.00
_cell.angle_gamma   90.00
#
_symmetry.space_group_name_H-M   'P 1'
#
loop_
_entity.id
_entity.type
_entity.pdbx_description
1 polymer ?
#
loop_
_entity_poly.entity_id
_entity_poly.type
_entity_poly.pdbx_seq_one_letter_code
_entity_poly.pdbx_strand_id
1 'polypeptide(L)'
;MLIRGIDGCSASRDSVAEVLKQGGSPAVSPGGISEMFQGYPKKGFSPNQEVALLRNRKGFIKLSHIHNVPTIPVYVFGSSKLMRRLDVPGLEVLSRVLRASLCVIYGRLGLPVPFRVGLTYVVGKAIYPRGTVEEVRRTHERFCEELKRIFDEFKGDYGWDRKELVIV
;
A
#
# COMPACT_ATOMS: atom_id res chain seq x y z
N MET A 1 -20.19 -9.18 -1.45
CA MET A 1 -20.52 -10.39 -2.25
C MET A 1 -19.58 -10.55 -3.44
N LEU A 2 -19.29 -9.49 -4.22
CA LEU A 2 -18.45 -9.56 -5.43
C LEU A 2 -16.97 -9.98 -5.23
N ILE A 3 -16.34 -9.66 -4.10
CA ILE A 3 -14.90 -9.93 -3.89
C ILE A 3 -14.62 -11.39 -3.47
N ARG A 4 -15.62 -12.12 -2.94
CA ARG A 4 -15.45 -13.51 -2.49
C ARG A 4 -15.21 -14.50 -3.63
N GLY A 5 -15.63 -14.17 -4.85
CA GLY A 5 -15.40 -15.03 -6.03
C GLY A 5 -13.95 -15.03 -6.54
N ILE A 6 -13.09 -14.15 -5.99
CA ILE A 6 -11.66 -14.08 -6.26
C ILE A 6 -10.84 -14.26 -4.96
N ASP A 7 -11.39 -14.99 -3.99
CA ASP A 7 -10.83 -15.19 -2.64
C ASP A 7 -10.56 -13.91 -1.85
N GLY A 8 -11.26 -12.82 -2.19
CA GLY A 8 -11.18 -11.58 -1.44
C GLY A 8 -12.13 -11.53 -0.26
N CYS A 9 -11.65 -10.94 0.83
CA CYS A 9 -12.44 -10.66 2.03
C CYS A 9 -12.49 -9.15 2.30
N SER A 10 -13.32 -8.75 3.27
CA SER A 10 -13.29 -7.38 3.78
C SER A 10 -11.92 -7.10 4.40
N ALA A 11 -11.38 -5.89 4.21
CA ALA A 11 -10.16 -5.46 4.88
C ALA A 11 -10.36 -5.13 6.38
N SER A 12 -11.50 -5.51 6.97
CA SER A 12 -11.73 -5.35 8.41
C SER A 12 -10.82 -6.28 9.21
N ARG A 13 -10.44 -5.82 10.39
CA ARG A 13 -9.59 -6.58 11.32
C ARG A 13 -10.11 -8.01 11.52
N ASP A 14 -11.41 -8.17 11.71
CA ASP A 14 -12.01 -9.45 12.05
C ASP A 14 -12.03 -10.40 10.83
N SER A 15 -12.21 -9.88 9.62
CA SER A 15 -12.10 -10.68 8.39
C SER A 15 -10.68 -11.16 8.12
N VAL A 16 -9.68 -10.29 8.29
CA VAL A 16 -8.27 -10.68 8.14
C VAL A 16 -7.87 -11.68 9.23
N ALA A 17 -8.31 -11.49 10.47
CA ALA A 17 -8.06 -12.42 11.57
C ALA A 17 -8.67 -13.81 11.30
N GLU A 18 -9.86 -13.86 10.70
CA GLU A 18 -10.51 -15.12 10.33
C GLU A 18 -9.73 -15.88 9.26
N VAL A 19 -9.28 -15.18 8.20
CA VAL A 19 -8.42 -15.78 7.17
C VAL A 19 -7.13 -16.35 7.79
N LEU A 20 -6.50 -15.62 8.70
CA LEU A 20 -5.30 -16.10 9.40
C LEU A 20 -5.57 -17.34 10.27
N LYS A 21 -6.70 -17.39 11.00
CA LYS A 21 -7.08 -18.57 11.80
C LYS A 21 -7.31 -19.82 10.95
N GLN A 22 -7.81 -19.63 9.74
CA GLN A 22 -8.04 -20.71 8.77
C GLN A 22 -6.76 -21.14 8.04
N GLY A 23 -5.59 -20.57 8.39
CA GLY A 23 -4.31 -20.87 7.76
C GLY A 23 -4.08 -20.16 6.42
N GLY A 24 -4.93 -19.19 6.06
CA GLY A 24 -4.77 -18.39 4.84
C GLY A 24 -3.66 -17.33 4.95
N SER A 25 -3.25 -16.80 3.79
CA SER A 25 -2.23 -15.75 3.68
C SER A 25 -2.80 -14.49 3.01
N PRO A 26 -3.37 -13.55 3.79
CA PRO A 26 -4.02 -12.37 3.23
C PRO A 26 -3.00 -11.33 2.76
N ALA A 27 -3.17 -10.83 1.54
CA ALA A 27 -2.49 -9.62 1.07
C ALA A 27 -3.26 -8.37 1.52
N VAL A 28 -2.56 -7.40 2.13
CA VAL A 28 -3.17 -6.16 2.63
C VAL A 28 -2.44 -4.97 2.05
N SER A 29 -3.18 -4.03 1.45
CA SER A 29 -2.68 -2.69 1.13
C SER A 29 -3.03 -1.74 2.29
N PRO A 30 -2.08 -1.36 3.16
CA PRO A 30 -2.36 -0.58 4.37
C PRO A 30 -2.76 0.87 4.10
N GLY A 31 -2.39 1.42 2.94
CA GLY A 31 -2.71 2.79 2.55
C GLY A 31 -4.15 2.98 2.07
N GLY A 32 -4.72 1.96 1.41
CA GLY A 32 -6.10 1.95 0.92
C GLY A 32 -6.47 3.17 0.07
N ILE A 33 -7.74 3.58 0.13
CA ILE A 33 -8.27 4.73 -0.64
C ILE A 33 -7.48 6.01 -0.35
N SER A 34 -7.02 6.21 0.90
CA SER A 34 -6.29 7.42 1.28
C SER A 34 -4.98 7.58 0.53
N GLU A 35 -4.31 6.47 0.21
CA GLU A 35 -3.01 6.48 -0.48
C GLU A 35 -3.16 6.90 -1.94
N MET A 36 -4.29 6.57 -2.57
CA MET A 36 -4.62 7.03 -3.94
C MET A 36 -4.63 8.56 -4.07
N PHE A 37 -4.86 9.28 -2.97
CA PHE A 37 -4.84 10.74 -2.97
C PHE A 37 -3.49 11.35 -2.58
N GLN A 38 -2.49 10.55 -2.18
CA GLN A 38 -1.16 11.04 -1.85
C GLN A 38 -0.23 10.98 -3.07
N GLY A 39 0.89 11.72 -3.00
CA GLY A 39 1.84 11.81 -4.11
C GLY A 39 1.41 12.78 -5.21
N TYR A 40 2.28 12.94 -6.20
CA TYR A 40 2.03 13.83 -7.34
C TYR A 40 0.71 13.46 -8.06
N PRO A 41 -0.11 14.45 -8.51
CA PRO A 41 0.15 15.89 -8.57
C PRO A 41 -0.29 16.70 -7.33
N LYS A 42 -0.61 16.06 -6.19
CA LYS A 42 -1.05 16.79 -4.99
C LYS A 42 0.01 17.80 -4.53
N LYS A 43 -0.43 19.01 -4.20
CA LYS A 43 0.44 20.09 -3.69
C LYS A 43 1.30 19.59 -2.51
N GLY A 44 2.61 19.85 -2.59
CA GLY A 44 3.59 19.40 -1.58
C GLY A 44 4.31 18.11 -1.92
N PHE A 45 3.93 17.42 -2.99
CA PHE A 45 4.63 16.24 -3.50
C PHE A 45 5.32 16.50 -4.84
N SER A 46 6.52 15.97 -4.99
CA SER A 46 7.29 16.01 -6.23
C SER A 46 6.91 14.85 -7.16
N PRO A 47 6.98 15.01 -8.51
CA PRO A 47 6.85 13.88 -9.43
C PRO A 47 7.93 12.80 -9.22
N ASN A 48 9.02 13.13 -8.53
CA ASN A 48 10.07 12.17 -8.14
C ASN A 48 9.79 11.45 -6.80
N GLN A 49 8.64 11.68 -6.18
CA GLN A 49 8.26 11.02 -4.92
C GLN A 49 7.18 9.96 -5.16
N GLU A 50 7.42 8.77 -4.63
CA GLU A 50 6.40 7.76 -4.38
C GLU A 50 6.00 7.83 -2.90
N VAL A 51 4.74 7.55 -2.58
CA VAL A 51 4.22 7.71 -1.22
C VAL A 51 3.61 6.41 -0.72
N ALA A 52 4.01 6.00 0.48
CA ALA A 52 3.39 4.91 1.22
C ALA A 52 2.82 5.43 2.55
N LEU A 53 1.51 5.24 2.75
CA LEU A 53 0.83 5.60 3.99
C LEU A 53 0.99 4.51 5.03
N LEU A 54 2.12 4.53 5.76
CA LEU A 54 2.45 3.52 6.75
C LEU A 54 2.68 4.09 8.15
N ARG A 55 3.09 5.36 8.30
CA ARG A 55 3.60 5.89 9.58
C ARG A 55 2.69 5.59 10.77
N ASN A 56 1.38 5.74 10.55
CA ASN A 56 0.34 5.55 11.56
C ASN A 56 -0.50 4.27 11.35
N ARG A 57 -0.17 3.42 10.37
CA ARG A 57 -0.96 2.24 9.97
C ARG A 57 -0.40 0.95 10.56
N LYS A 58 -0.53 0.76 11.87
CA LYS A 58 0.06 -0.40 12.58
C LYS A 58 -0.86 -1.64 12.66
N GLY A 59 -2.06 -1.59 12.09
CA GLY A 59 -3.09 -2.63 12.28
C GLY A 59 -2.67 -4.02 11.79
N PHE A 60 -2.01 -4.09 10.63
CA PHE A 60 -1.53 -5.35 10.06
C PHE A 60 -0.38 -5.97 10.90
N ILE A 61 0.51 -5.15 11.45
CA ILE A 61 1.55 -5.61 12.39
C ILE A 61 0.95 -6.12 13.70
N LYS A 62 -0.10 -5.46 14.21
CA LYS A 62 -0.82 -5.93 15.41
C LYS A 62 -1.42 -7.32 15.18
N LEU A 63 -2.08 -7.53 14.04
CA LEU A 63 -2.62 -8.84 13.66
C LEU A 63 -1.52 -9.89 13.55
N SER A 64 -0.38 -9.54 12.96
CA SER A 64 0.79 -10.42 12.90
C SER A 64 1.29 -10.87 14.27
N HIS A 65 1.31 -10.00 15.29
CA HIS A 65 1.67 -10.40 16.66
C HIS A 65 0.61 -11.29 17.30
N ILE A 66 -0.68 -10.95 17.14
CA ILE A 66 -1.80 -11.73 17.71
C ILE A 66 -1.81 -13.17 17.18
N HIS A 67 -1.56 -13.34 15.88
CA HIS A 67 -1.59 -14.64 15.21
C HIS A 67 -0.21 -15.30 15.11
N ASN A 68 0.84 -14.66 15.63
CA ASN A 68 2.23 -15.12 15.53
C ASN A 68 2.66 -15.49 14.09
N VAL A 69 2.28 -14.67 13.11
CA VAL A 69 2.59 -14.87 11.69
C VAL A 69 3.55 -13.79 11.18
N PRO A 70 4.48 -14.09 10.26
CA PRO A 70 5.36 -13.08 9.69
C PRO A 70 4.61 -12.11 8.77
N THR A 71 5.13 -10.90 8.63
CA THR A 71 4.70 -9.94 7.60
C THR A 71 5.77 -9.79 6.53
N ILE A 72 5.36 -9.78 5.27
CA ILE A 72 6.28 -9.68 4.13
C ILE A 72 5.98 -8.37 3.40
N PRO A 73 6.89 -7.38 3.41
CA PRO A 73 6.71 -6.17 2.63
C PRO A 73 6.87 -6.48 1.13
N VAL A 74 5.95 -5.95 0.33
CA VAL A 74 6.00 -6.06 -1.14
C VAL A 74 5.86 -4.66 -1.71
N TYR A 75 6.78 -4.29 -2.59
CA TYR A 75 6.69 -3.04 -3.35
C TYR A 75 6.42 -3.35 -4.83
N VAL A 76 5.54 -2.56 -5.46
CA VAL A 76 5.13 -2.75 -6.86
C VAL A 76 5.50 -1.51 -7.66
N PHE A 77 6.65 -1.58 -8.34
CA PHE A 77 7.10 -0.52 -9.23
C PHE A 77 6.16 -0.38 -10.43
N GLY A 78 5.95 0.87 -10.86
CA GLY A 78 5.06 1.20 -11.99
C GLY A 78 3.57 1.32 -11.63
N SER A 79 3.16 0.84 -10.46
CA SER A 79 1.75 0.85 -10.04
C SER A 79 1.14 2.25 -10.07
N SER A 80 1.87 3.28 -9.61
CA SER A 80 1.45 4.69 -9.64
C SER A 80 1.34 5.30 -11.05
N LYS A 81 1.89 4.65 -12.07
CA LYS A 81 1.82 5.10 -13.48
C LYS A 81 0.69 4.44 -14.27
N LEU A 82 -0.01 3.45 -13.70
CA LEU A 82 -1.11 2.74 -14.38
C LEU A 82 -2.26 3.68 -14.72
N MET A 83 -2.52 4.66 -13.86
CA MET A 83 -3.55 5.68 -14.02
C MET A 83 -2.98 7.05 -13.69
N ARG A 84 -3.43 8.09 -14.39
CA ARG A 84 -3.20 9.47 -13.98
C ARG A 84 -4.36 9.94 -13.13
N ARG A 85 -4.07 10.80 -12.17
CA ARG A 85 -5.06 11.39 -11.26
C ARG A 85 -5.12 12.90 -11.49
N LEU A 86 -6.32 13.47 -11.51
CA LEU A 86 -6.51 14.91 -11.40
C LEU A 86 -6.63 15.31 -9.93
N ASP A 87 -5.90 16.34 -9.52
CA ASP A 87 -6.02 16.92 -8.18
C ASP A 87 -7.23 17.85 -8.14
N VAL A 88 -8.33 17.38 -7.55
CA VAL A 88 -9.57 18.15 -7.39
C VAL A 88 -9.73 18.53 -5.92
N PRO A 89 -9.72 19.84 -5.58
CA PRO A 89 -9.88 20.29 -4.20
C PRO A 89 -11.17 19.77 -3.56
N GLY A 90 -11.09 19.31 -2.30
CA GLY A 90 -12.25 18.83 -1.52
C GLY A 90 -12.69 17.39 -1.81
N LEU A 91 -12.27 16.80 -2.93
CA LEU A 91 -12.67 15.45 -3.33
C LEU A 91 -12.14 14.35 -2.39
N GLU A 92 -10.96 14.55 -1.82
CA GLU A 92 -10.38 13.64 -0.81
C GLU A 92 -11.25 13.60 0.45
N VAL A 93 -11.72 14.76 0.93
CA VAL A 93 -12.57 14.85 2.13
C VAL A 93 -13.91 14.17 1.86
N LEU A 94 -14.52 14.45 0.70
CA LEU A 94 -15.78 13.84 0.31
C LEU A 94 -15.67 12.31 0.15
N SER A 95 -14.60 11.82 -0.50
CA SER A 95 -14.32 10.39 -0.64
C SER A 95 -14.18 9.69 0.72
N ARG A 96 -13.52 10.34 1.67
CA ARG A 96 -13.37 9.83 3.04
C ARG A 96 -14.71 9.76 3.77
N VAL A 97 -15.54 10.81 3.68
CA VAL A 97 -16.87 10.85 4.31
C VAL A 97 -17.80 9.79 3.73
N LEU A 98 -17.82 9.65 2.41
CA LEU A 98 -18.69 8.71 1.70
C LEU A 98 -18.17 7.25 1.73
N ARG A 99 -16.95 7.01 2.22
CA ARG A 99 -16.25 5.72 2.14
C ARG A 99 -16.25 5.14 0.72
N ALA A 100 -16.23 6.02 -0.28
CA ALA A 100 -16.23 5.70 -1.69
C ALA A 100 -14.99 6.35 -2.33
N SER A 101 -14.29 5.61 -3.21
CA SER A 101 -13.15 6.16 -3.93
C SER A 101 -13.63 7.04 -5.07
N LEU A 102 -14.03 8.28 -4.76
CA LEU A 102 -14.36 9.28 -5.78
C LEU A 102 -13.06 9.89 -6.28
N CYS A 103 -12.22 9.10 -6.93
CA CYS A 103 -10.97 9.58 -7.52
C CYS A 103 -11.18 9.79 -9.02
N VAL A 104 -10.91 11.00 -9.53
CA VAL A 104 -10.89 11.23 -10.99
C VAL A 104 -9.58 10.70 -11.52
N ILE A 105 -9.60 9.42 -11.90
CA ILE A 105 -8.49 8.71 -12.52
C ILE A 105 -8.78 8.43 -13.98
N TYR A 106 -7.78 8.62 -14.83
CA TYR A 106 -7.88 8.38 -16.26
C TYR A 106 -6.61 7.73 -16.78
N GLY A 107 -6.76 6.94 -17.84
CA GLY A 107 -5.67 6.24 -18.49
C GLY A 107 -5.67 6.50 -19.99
N ARG A 108 -5.64 5.43 -20.79
CA ARG A 108 -5.58 5.49 -22.24
C ARG A 108 -6.75 6.28 -22.80
N LEU A 109 -6.47 7.23 -23.70
CA LEU A 109 -7.47 8.05 -24.38
C LEU A 109 -8.42 8.82 -23.43
N GLY A 110 -8.00 9.06 -22.17
CA GLY A 110 -8.84 9.72 -21.16
C GLY A 110 -9.90 8.82 -20.52
N LEU A 111 -9.93 7.52 -20.86
CA LEU A 111 -10.89 6.54 -20.34
C LEU A 111 -10.38 5.89 -19.03
N PRO A 112 -11.24 5.21 -18.24
CA PRO A 112 -10.84 4.42 -17.08
C PRO A 112 -10.12 3.10 -17.46
N VAL A 113 -9.19 3.17 -18.42
CA VAL A 113 -8.44 2.04 -18.97
C VAL A 113 -6.95 2.26 -18.68
N PRO A 114 -6.27 1.39 -17.91
CA PRO A 114 -4.87 1.59 -17.53
C PRO A 114 -3.89 1.79 -18.69
N PHE A 115 -2.87 2.61 -18.47
CA PHE A 115 -1.71 2.71 -19.37
C PHE A 115 -0.93 1.39 -19.42
N ARG A 116 -0.28 1.11 -20.55
CA ARG A 116 0.68 0.01 -20.64
C ARG A 116 1.97 0.41 -19.93
N VAL A 117 2.16 -0.12 -18.74
CA VAL A 117 3.33 0.11 -17.89
C VAL A 117 3.85 -1.25 -17.43
N GLY A 118 5.17 -1.46 -17.50
CA GLY A 118 5.78 -2.66 -16.91
C GLY A 118 5.61 -2.62 -15.40
N LEU A 119 5.15 -3.71 -14.78
CA LEU A 119 5.07 -3.82 -13.32
C LEU A 119 6.18 -4.74 -12.85
N THR A 120 6.92 -4.30 -11.83
CA THR A 120 7.95 -5.12 -11.18
C THR A 120 7.61 -5.26 -9.72
N TYR A 121 7.38 -6.51 -9.30
CA TYR A 121 7.06 -6.87 -7.93
C TYR A 121 8.35 -7.25 -7.22
N VAL A 122 8.65 -6.55 -6.14
CA VAL A 122 9.81 -6.87 -5.29
C VAL A 122 9.29 -7.31 -3.93
N VAL A 123 9.66 -8.53 -3.55
CA VAL A 123 9.29 -9.15 -2.28
C VAL A 123 10.47 -8.99 -1.32
N GLY A 124 10.22 -8.33 -0.20
CA GLY A 124 11.22 -8.15 0.85
C GLY A 124 11.33 -9.35 1.79
N LYS A 125 12.19 -9.20 2.80
CA LYS A 125 12.41 -10.22 3.83
C LYS A 125 11.19 -10.37 4.74
N ALA A 126 10.91 -11.60 5.15
CA ALA A 126 9.87 -11.88 6.14
C ALA A 126 10.23 -11.27 7.50
N ILE A 127 9.27 -10.57 8.10
CA ILE A 127 9.42 -9.87 9.37
C ILE A 127 8.57 -10.58 10.39
N TYR A 128 9.24 -11.37 11.22
CA TYR A 128 8.61 -12.09 12.31
C TYR A 128 8.27 -11.14 13.46
N PRO A 129 7.07 -11.29 14.05
CA PRO A 129 6.70 -10.59 15.27
C PRO A 129 7.68 -10.98 16.38
N ARG A 130 7.99 -10.03 17.26
CA ARG A 130 8.80 -10.29 18.46
C ARG A 130 7.86 -10.17 19.66
N GLY A 131 7.86 -11.20 20.51
CA GLY A 131 7.27 -11.18 21.83
C GLY A 131 5.90 -10.49 21.94
N THR A 132 5.85 -9.45 22.79
CA THR A 132 4.62 -8.82 23.26
C THR A 132 4.08 -7.77 22.29
N VAL A 133 2.81 -7.39 22.47
CA VAL A 133 2.14 -6.32 21.69
C VAL A 133 2.89 -4.97 21.78
N GLU A 134 3.67 -4.76 22.85
CA GLU A 134 4.51 -3.57 23.03
C GLU A 134 5.61 -3.45 21.97
N GLU A 135 6.04 -4.57 21.37
CA GLU A 135 7.05 -4.61 20.32
C GLU A 135 6.51 -4.28 18.92
N VAL A 136 5.18 -4.09 18.79
CA VAL A 136 4.52 -3.73 17.52
C VAL A 136 5.17 -2.52 16.86
N ARG A 137 5.58 -1.50 17.64
CA ARG A 137 6.25 -0.32 17.09
C ARG A 137 7.57 -0.68 16.41
N ARG A 138 8.41 -1.49 17.07
CA ARG A 138 9.73 -1.90 16.55
C ARG A 138 9.57 -2.81 15.33
N THR A 139 8.60 -3.71 15.36
CA THR A 139 8.32 -4.58 14.20
C THR A 139 7.79 -3.77 13.01
N HIS A 140 6.95 -2.76 13.26
CA HIS A 140 6.49 -1.84 12.22
C HIS A 140 7.64 -1.00 11.64
N GLU A 141 8.58 -0.54 12.47
CA GLU A 141 9.78 0.18 11.99
C GLU A 141 10.62 -0.70 11.08
N ARG A 142 10.88 -1.95 11.47
CA ARG A 142 11.56 -2.93 10.61
C ARG A 142 10.82 -3.14 9.28
N PHE A 143 9.49 -3.13 9.29
CA PHE A 143 8.67 -3.22 8.08
C PHE A 143 8.87 -2.02 7.16
N CYS A 144 8.82 -0.81 7.71
CA CYS A 144 9.08 0.42 6.94
C CYS A 144 10.51 0.47 6.40
N GLU A 145 11.50 0.08 7.20
CA GLU A 145 12.91 0.02 6.82
C GLU A 145 13.13 -0.98 5.68
N GLU A 146 12.56 -2.18 5.79
CA GLU A 146 12.68 -3.20 4.75
C GLU A 146 11.99 -2.78 3.45
N LEU A 147 10.80 -2.16 3.53
CA LEU A 147 10.11 -1.63 2.36
C LEU A 147 10.94 -0.53 1.66
N LYS A 148 11.56 0.36 2.44
CA LYS A 148 12.45 1.40 1.91
C LYS A 148 13.72 0.79 1.30
N ARG A 149 14.31 -0.21 1.96
CA ARG A 149 15.49 -0.94 1.47
C ARG A 149 15.23 -1.55 0.10
N ILE A 150 14.15 -2.32 -0.06
CA ILE A 150 13.82 -2.93 -1.36
C ILE A 150 13.47 -1.89 -2.42
N PHE A 151 12.89 -0.76 -2.04
CA PHE A 151 12.68 0.33 -2.98
C PHE A 151 14.00 0.90 -3.47
N ASP A 152 14.90 1.27 -2.55
CA ASP A 152 16.18 1.91 -2.89
C ASP A 152 17.12 0.97 -3.65
N GLU A 153 17.09 -0.33 -3.35
CA GLU A 153 17.88 -1.35 -4.04
C GLU A 153 17.44 -1.54 -5.49
N PHE A 154 16.13 -1.63 -5.76
CA PHE A 154 15.60 -2.04 -7.07
C PHE A 154 15.06 -0.87 -7.92
N LYS A 155 15.03 0.37 -7.41
CA LYS A 155 14.55 1.51 -8.20
C LYS A 155 15.39 1.77 -9.46
N GLY A 156 16.69 1.48 -9.43
CA GLY A 156 17.57 1.62 -10.60
C GLY A 156 17.17 0.67 -11.73
N ASP A 157 16.92 -0.60 -11.41
CA ASP A 157 16.52 -1.64 -12.38
C ASP A 157 15.21 -1.29 -13.11
N TYR A 158 14.31 -0.57 -12.43
CA TYR A 158 13.06 -0.10 -13.01
C TYR A 158 13.19 1.24 -13.79
N GLY A 159 14.36 1.89 -13.73
CA GLY A 159 14.61 3.21 -14.35
C GLY A 159 14.11 4.40 -13.51
N TRP A 160 14.07 4.24 -12.20
CA TRP A 160 13.60 5.23 -11.20
C TRP A 160 14.74 5.75 -10.32
N ASP A 161 15.93 5.96 -10.89
CA ASP A 161 17.16 6.33 -10.16
C ASP A 161 16.99 7.55 -9.25
N ARG A 162 16.25 8.55 -9.74
CA ARG A 162 16.01 9.81 -9.02
C ARG A 162 14.77 9.79 -8.14
N LYS A 163 14.02 8.68 -8.08
CA LYS A 163 12.85 8.61 -7.23
C LYS A 163 13.20 8.24 -5.81
N GLU A 164 12.36 8.73 -4.89
CA GLU A 164 12.41 8.39 -3.49
C GLU A 164 11.04 7.88 -3.02
N LEU A 165 11.06 6.92 -2.11
CA LEU A 165 9.87 6.46 -1.41
C LEU A 165 9.75 7.21 -0.08
N VAL A 166 8.65 7.95 0.06
CA VAL A 166 8.33 8.71 1.27
C VAL A 166 7.27 7.97 2.07
N ILE A 167 7.61 7.62 3.31
CA ILE A 167 6.67 7.00 4.25
C ILE A 167 5.99 8.08 5.09
N VAL A 168 4.67 8.22 4.91
CA VAL A 168 3.83 9.22 5.61
C VAL A 168 2.73 8.60 6.46
#